data_AF-A0A7C5UVD7-F1
#
_entry.id   AF-A0A7C5UVD7-F1
#
_cell.length_a   1.000
_cell.length_b   1.000
_cell.length_c   1.000
_cell.angle_alpha   90.00
_cell.angle_beta   90.00
_cell.angle_gamma   90.00
#
_symmetry.space_group_name_H-M   'P 1'
#
loop_
_entity.id
_entity.type
_entity.pdbx_description
1 polymer ?
#
loop_
_entity_poly.entity_id
_entity_poly.type
_entity_poly.pdbx_seq_one_letter_code
_entity_poly.pdbx_strand_id
1 'polypeptide(L)'
;MKVYDAITLIIKAVNDQVSNCLRYNLNCLDPPCITSGQLDSYGLKSYSSKASFWRAIESIVSKYNGVVVFRGRFGVFKLLIVHSIEESYRIENTSIYVDSLDCEYVNCSIVPKTHSLRIYLEGSYSDRVIFRMNIITLLKLAISENPYFRECLERFSEEPFKESNIIHIASCSLGVLSKHRIIYDILFNRYPKNIIEVLRHIPVLRNILIPLPHYKG
;
A
#
# COMPACT_ATOMS: atom_id res chain seq x y z
N MET A 1 -20.67 1.23 3.65
CA MET A 1 -19.79 0.82 2.54
C MET A 1 -19.37 -0.61 2.82
N LYS A 2 -19.29 -1.48 1.81
CA LYS A 2 -18.76 -2.84 2.03
C LYS A 2 -17.24 -2.77 2.15
N VAL A 3 -16.65 -3.69 2.92
CA VAL A 3 -15.19 -3.77 3.10
C VAL A 3 -14.46 -3.89 1.76
N TYR A 4 -15.03 -4.64 0.82
CA TYR A 4 -14.52 -4.78 -0.54
C TYR A 4 -14.37 -3.43 -1.25
N ASP A 5 -15.42 -2.60 -1.24
CA ASP A 5 -15.40 -1.29 -1.90
C ASP A 5 -14.37 -0.36 -1.25
N ALA A 6 -14.23 -0.43 0.08
CA ALA A 6 -13.23 0.33 0.81
C ALA A 6 -11.80 -0.08 0.41
N ILE A 7 -11.52 -1.38 0.28
CA ILE A 7 -10.20 -1.87 -0.15
C ILE A 7 -9.89 -1.39 -1.58
N THR A 8 -10.84 -1.51 -2.52
CA THR A 8 -10.67 -0.99 -3.89
C THR A 8 -10.30 0.49 -3.88
N LEU A 9 -11.01 1.28 -3.07
CA LEU A 9 -10.78 2.72 -2.97
C LEU A 9 -9.42 3.04 -2.33
N ILE A 10 -8.97 2.28 -1.33
CA ILE A 10 -7.63 2.42 -0.74
C ILE A 10 -6.55 2.15 -1.79
N ILE A 11 -6.67 1.06 -2.57
CA ILE A 11 -5.67 0.70 -3.58
C ILE A 11 -5.60 1.77 -4.67
N LYS A 12 -6.76 2.28 -5.11
CA LYS A 12 -6.81 3.40 -6.05
C LYS A 12 -6.17 4.66 -5.48
N ALA A 13 -6.48 5.02 -4.23
CA ALA A 13 -5.90 6.19 -3.58
C ALA A 13 -4.38 6.08 -3.38
N VAL A 14 -3.89 4.87 -3.09
CA VAL A 14 -2.45 4.58 -3.06
C VAL A 14 -1.82 4.83 -4.42
N ASN A 15 -2.39 4.32 -5.51
CA ASN A 15 -1.88 4.58 -6.87
C ASN A 15 -1.90 6.06 -7.24
N ASP A 16 -3.00 6.77 -6.93
CA ASP A 16 -3.13 8.20 -7.18
C ASP A 16 -2.09 9.00 -6.40
N GLN A 17 -1.85 8.66 -5.13
CA GLN A 17 -0.82 9.32 -4.31
C GLN A 17 0.59 9.06 -4.83
N VAL A 18 0.93 7.82 -5.20
CA VAL A 18 2.21 7.52 -5.84
C VAL A 18 2.39 8.33 -7.14
N SER A 19 1.33 8.42 -7.95
CA SER A 19 1.32 9.19 -9.19
C SER A 19 1.51 10.68 -8.94
N ASN A 20 0.88 11.24 -7.91
CA ASN A 20 1.07 12.62 -7.49
C ASN A 20 2.50 12.87 -7.02
N CYS A 21 3.06 11.98 -6.20
CA CYS A 21 4.45 12.07 -5.75
C CYS A 21 5.42 12.17 -6.93
N LEU A 22 5.24 11.32 -7.94
CA LEU A 22 6.07 11.34 -9.15
C LEU A 22 5.83 12.60 -9.99
N ARG A 23 4.56 12.98 -10.21
CA ARG A 23 4.19 14.14 -11.04
C ARG A 23 4.73 15.46 -10.50
N TYR A 24 4.71 15.63 -9.18
CA TYR A 24 5.15 16.86 -8.52
C TYR A 24 6.58 16.76 -7.96
N ASN A 25 7.31 15.67 -8.27
CA ASN A 25 8.66 15.41 -7.78
C ASN A 25 8.79 15.54 -6.24
N LEU A 26 7.78 15.07 -5.52
CA LEU A 26 7.72 15.10 -4.05
C LEU A 26 8.53 13.95 -3.47
N ASN A 27 9.10 14.09 -2.27
CA ASN A 27 9.86 13.02 -1.61
C ASN A 27 8.95 11.87 -1.19
N CYS A 28 7.79 12.18 -0.64
CA CYS A 28 6.77 11.27 -0.13
C CYS A 28 7.35 10.25 0.84
N LEU A 29 7.91 10.74 1.94
CA LEU A 29 8.53 9.91 2.98
C LEU A 29 7.49 9.30 3.92
N ASP A 30 6.44 10.06 4.27
CA ASP A 30 5.33 9.53 5.06
C ASP A 30 3.95 10.17 4.76
N PRO A 31 3.57 10.33 3.48
CA PRO A 31 2.27 10.90 3.16
C PRO A 31 1.14 9.94 3.55
N PRO A 32 -0.07 10.47 3.81
CA PRO A 32 -1.26 9.64 3.95
C PRO A 32 -1.62 8.96 2.63
N CYS A 33 -2.04 7.70 2.71
CA CYS A 33 -2.64 6.98 1.58
C CYS A 33 -3.96 7.63 1.16
N ILE A 34 -4.77 8.01 2.16
CA ILE A 34 -6.04 8.72 1.95
C ILE A 34 -6.46 9.51 3.19
N THR A 35 -7.10 10.66 2.98
CA THR A 35 -7.67 11.50 4.04
C THR A 35 -9.16 11.82 3.80
N SER A 36 -9.85 12.36 4.81
CA SER A 36 -11.27 12.75 4.68
C SER A 36 -11.51 13.78 3.58
N GLY A 37 -10.55 14.65 3.28
CA GLY A 37 -10.67 15.61 2.18
C GLY A 37 -10.46 14.96 0.81
N GLN A 38 -9.63 13.93 0.71
CA GLN A 38 -9.46 13.16 -0.53
C GLN A 38 -10.69 12.36 -0.91
N LEU A 39 -11.52 11.95 0.06
CA LEU A 39 -12.77 11.23 -0.21
C LEU A 39 -13.72 11.99 -1.16
N ASP A 40 -13.65 13.33 -1.20
CA ASP A 40 -14.47 14.15 -2.09
C ASP A 40 -14.17 13.89 -3.58
N SER A 41 -12.90 13.68 -3.94
CA SER A 41 -12.50 13.36 -5.33
C SER A 41 -12.91 11.94 -5.74
N TYR A 42 -13.23 11.08 -4.78
CA TYR A 42 -13.76 9.74 -5.02
C TYR A 42 -15.31 9.68 -4.97
N GLY A 43 -15.97 10.85 -4.93
CA GLY A 43 -17.44 10.94 -4.93
C GLY A 43 -18.10 10.77 -3.55
N LEU A 44 -17.31 10.60 -2.49
CA LEU A 44 -17.82 10.44 -1.11
C LEU A 44 -17.88 11.80 -0.42
N LYS A 45 -18.81 12.63 -0.88
CA LYS A 45 -18.91 14.04 -0.44
C LYS A 45 -19.70 14.23 0.86
N SER A 46 -20.68 13.37 1.12
CA SER A 46 -21.54 13.52 2.30
C SER A 46 -20.86 13.02 3.57
N TYR A 47 -21.15 13.65 4.72
CA TYR A 47 -20.66 13.21 6.03
C TYR A 47 -20.96 11.73 6.29
N SER A 48 -22.18 11.27 5.96
CA SER A 48 -22.59 9.88 6.14
C SER A 48 -21.77 8.90 5.29
N SER A 49 -21.44 9.26 4.05
CA SER A 49 -20.61 8.43 3.17
C SER A 49 -19.16 8.33 3.67
N LYS A 50 -18.57 9.45 4.11
CA LYS A 50 -17.23 9.48 4.72
C LYS A 50 -17.19 8.69 6.02
N ALA A 51 -18.17 8.87 6.91
CA ALA A 51 -18.27 8.09 8.15
C ALA A 51 -18.41 6.59 7.86
N SER A 52 -19.15 6.21 6.81
CA SER A 52 -19.28 4.81 6.39
C SER A 52 -17.96 4.22 5.90
N PHE A 53 -17.17 5.00 5.15
CA PHE A 53 -15.82 4.60 4.72
C PHE A 53 -14.90 4.39 5.92
N TRP A 54 -14.81 5.35 6.85
CA TRP A 54 -13.93 5.23 8.01
C TRP A 54 -14.32 4.08 8.94
N ARG A 55 -15.60 3.77 9.12
CA ARG A 55 -16.02 2.54 9.82
C ARG A 55 -15.54 1.26 9.13
N ALA A 56 -15.53 1.25 7.80
CA ALA A 56 -14.97 0.13 7.05
C ALA A 56 -13.45 0.03 7.25
N ILE A 57 -12.73 1.16 7.31
CA ILE A 57 -11.31 1.22 7.65
C ILE A 57 -11.05 0.62 9.05
N GLU A 58 -11.80 1.02 10.06
CA GLU A 58 -11.67 0.45 11.41
C GLU A 58 -11.86 -1.07 11.43
N SER A 59 -12.82 -1.58 10.64
CA SER A 59 -13.00 -3.03 10.47
C SER A 59 -11.82 -3.69 9.78
N ILE A 60 -11.21 -3.04 8.79
CA ILE A 60 -10.01 -3.52 8.11
C ILE A 60 -8.82 -3.52 9.07
N VAL A 61 -8.59 -2.44 9.80
CA VAL A 61 -7.50 -2.29 10.77
C VAL A 61 -7.60 -3.37 11.84
N SER A 62 -8.77 -3.52 12.48
CA SER A 62 -8.97 -4.53 13.54
C SER A 62 -8.71 -5.97 13.09
N LYS A 63 -8.94 -6.28 11.80
CA LYS A 63 -8.79 -7.64 11.27
C LYS A 63 -7.46 -7.92 10.59
N TYR A 64 -6.88 -6.92 9.92
CA TYR A 64 -5.74 -7.11 9.02
C TYR A 64 -4.48 -6.33 9.44
N ASN A 65 -4.54 -5.53 10.50
CA ASN A 65 -3.34 -4.88 11.02
C ASN A 65 -2.35 -5.93 11.57
N GLY A 66 -1.07 -5.79 11.24
CA GLY A 66 -0.01 -6.72 11.63
C GLY A 66 0.03 -8.02 10.80
N VAL A 67 -0.74 -8.12 9.71
CA VAL A 67 -0.73 -9.30 8.83
C VAL A 67 0.67 -9.51 8.25
N VAL A 68 1.17 -10.72 8.43
CA VAL A 68 2.48 -11.13 7.88
C VAL A 68 2.37 -11.30 6.37
N VAL A 69 3.08 -10.45 5.63
CA VAL A 69 3.17 -10.54 4.17
C VAL A 69 4.35 -11.37 3.71
N PHE A 70 5.43 -11.43 4.48
CA PHE A 70 6.61 -12.20 4.11
C PHE A 70 7.39 -12.67 5.34
N ARG A 71 7.88 -13.91 5.30
CA ARG A 71 8.81 -14.45 6.29
C ARG A 71 10.09 -14.90 5.59
N GLY A 72 11.20 -14.25 5.91
CA GLY A 72 12.54 -14.65 5.49
C GLY A 72 13.29 -15.38 6.60
N ARG A 73 14.54 -15.75 6.32
CA ARG A 73 15.44 -16.40 7.29
C ARG A 73 15.72 -15.55 8.53
N PHE A 74 15.93 -14.25 8.33
CA PHE A 74 16.37 -13.32 9.37
C PHE A 74 15.33 -12.22 9.66
N GLY A 75 14.07 -12.41 9.27
CA GLY A 75 13.08 -11.38 9.57
C GLY A 75 11.67 -11.70 9.13
N VAL A 76 10.72 -11.03 9.78
CA VAL A 76 9.30 -11.08 9.48
C VAL A 76 8.85 -9.70 9.03
N PHE A 77 8.17 -9.66 7.88
CA PHE A 77 7.60 -8.44 7.32
C PHE A 77 6.09 -8.48 7.43
N LYS A 78 5.53 -7.41 8.00
CA LYS A 78 4.11 -7.27 8.29
C LYS A 78 3.58 -5.98 7.66
N LEU A 79 2.31 -5.96 7.32
CA LEU A 79 1.61 -4.73 7.03
C LEU A 79 1.13 -4.11 8.33
N LEU A 80 1.49 -2.85 8.55
CA LEU A 80 0.95 -2.02 9.62
C LEU A 80 -0.02 -1.02 8.97
N ILE A 81 -1.28 -1.09 9.36
CA ILE A 81 -2.36 -0.22 8.87
C ILE A 81 -2.73 0.72 10.01
N VAL A 82 -2.49 2.00 9.84
CA VAL A 82 -2.69 3.03 10.86
C VAL A 82 -3.78 3.98 10.41
N HIS A 83 -4.86 4.00 11.18
CA HIS A 83 -5.91 5.02 11.06
C HIS A 83 -5.82 5.96 12.25
N SER A 84 -5.68 7.26 11.97
CA SER A 84 -5.57 8.31 12.99
C SER A 84 -6.49 9.48 12.65
N ILE A 85 -6.77 10.31 13.66
CA ILE A 85 -7.29 11.66 13.48
C ILE A 85 -6.16 12.60 13.86
N GLU A 86 -5.72 13.41 12.90
CA GLU A 86 -4.48 14.16 13.04
C GLU A 86 -4.53 15.45 12.21
N GLU A 87 -3.48 16.24 12.35
CA GLU A 87 -3.16 17.29 11.40
C GLU A 87 -2.60 16.67 10.11
N SER A 88 -3.03 17.18 8.95
CA SER A 88 -2.48 16.76 7.67
C SER A 88 -2.20 17.97 6.78
N TYR A 89 -1.24 17.81 5.87
CA TYR A 89 -0.78 18.87 4.98
C TYR A 89 -1.34 18.65 3.59
N ARG A 90 -1.92 19.69 3.00
CA ARG A 90 -2.55 19.62 1.68
C ARG A 90 -2.04 20.74 0.79
N ILE A 91 -1.50 20.40 -0.38
CA ILE A 91 -1.04 21.37 -1.38
C ILE A 91 -2.21 22.31 -1.72
N GLU A 92 -1.96 23.62 -1.64
CA GLU A 92 -3.00 24.64 -1.81
C GLU A 92 -3.75 24.45 -3.12
N ASN A 93 -5.08 24.63 -3.09
CA ASN A 93 -5.97 24.51 -4.25
C ASN A 93 -5.96 23.11 -4.92
N THR A 94 -5.50 22.06 -4.24
CA THR A 94 -5.56 20.68 -4.72
C THR A 94 -6.23 19.74 -3.71
N SER A 95 -6.44 18.48 -4.11
CA SER A 95 -6.81 17.37 -3.22
C SER A 95 -5.60 16.50 -2.84
N ILE A 96 -4.38 16.99 -3.03
CA ILE A 96 -3.14 16.23 -2.81
C ILE A 96 -2.64 16.48 -1.39
N TYR A 97 -2.52 15.40 -0.63
CA TYR A 97 -2.01 15.43 0.74
C TYR A 97 -0.58 14.90 0.78
N VAL A 98 0.26 15.58 1.53
CA VAL A 98 1.72 15.36 1.62
C VAL A 98 2.15 15.23 3.09
N ASP A 99 3.39 14.79 3.30
CA ASP A 99 4.01 14.87 4.62
C ASP A 99 4.53 16.29 4.91
N SER A 100 4.94 16.53 6.16
CA SER A 100 5.39 17.85 6.60
C SER A 100 6.64 18.33 5.86
N LEU A 101 7.55 17.41 5.51
CA LEU A 101 8.81 17.77 4.85
C LEU A 101 8.54 18.24 3.43
N ASP A 102 7.75 17.49 2.66
CA ASP A 102 7.33 17.95 1.34
C ASP A 102 6.57 19.26 1.43
N CYS A 103 5.81 19.47 2.51
CA CYS A 103 5.08 20.71 2.69
C CYS A 103 5.95 21.96 2.93
N GLU A 104 7.20 21.78 3.35
CA GLU A 104 8.14 22.90 3.44
C GLU A 104 8.60 23.38 2.05
N TYR A 105 8.54 22.51 1.04
CA TYR A 105 9.01 22.79 -0.32
C TYR A 105 7.90 23.14 -1.31
N VAL A 106 6.64 22.87 -0.98
CA VAL A 106 5.48 23.21 -1.79
C VAL A 106 4.50 24.03 -0.95
N ASN A 107 3.79 24.99 -1.56
CA ASN A 107 2.78 25.74 -0.81
C ASN A 107 1.64 24.81 -0.38
N CYS A 108 1.48 24.61 0.94
CA CYS A 108 0.36 23.86 1.48
C CYS A 108 -0.35 24.55 2.65
N SER A 109 -1.59 24.11 2.79
CA SER A 109 -2.49 24.43 3.88
C SER A 109 -2.50 23.31 4.91
N ILE A 110 -2.52 23.69 6.19
CA ILE A 110 -2.74 22.77 7.31
C ILE A 110 -4.24 22.44 7.39
N VAL A 111 -4.56 21.15 7.41
CA VAL A 111 -5.92 20.63 7.61
C VAL A 111 -5.99 20.02 9.01
N PRO A 112 -6.59 20.71 9.99
CA PRO A 112 -6.65 20.20 11.36
C PRO A 112 -7.67 19.06 11.48
N LYS A 113 -7.36 18.08 12.34
CA LYS A 113 -8.27 17.02 12.80
C LYS A 113 -8.98 16.28 11.66
N THR A 114 -8.23 15.86 10.64
CA THR A 114 -8.75 14.99 9.59
C THR A 114 -8.47 13.52 9.90
N HIS A 115 -9.39 12.64 9.51
CA HIS A 115 -9.04 11.22 9.44
C HIS A 115 -7.99 11.00 8.35
N SER A 116 -7.03 10.14 8.67
CA SER A 116 -5.87 9.84 7.86
C SER A 116 -5.59 8.34 7.92
N LEU A 117 -5.36 7.72 6.77
CA LEU A 117 -4.94 6.33 6.66
C LEU A 117 -3.49 6.28 6.16
N ARG A 118 -2.63 5.59 6.90
CA ARG A 118 -1.30 5.22 6.45
C ARG A 118 -1.13 3.71 6.48
N ILE A 119 -0.38 3.20 5.51
CA ILE A 119 -0.02 1.79 5.42
C ILE A 119 1.49 1.71 5.34
N TYR A 120 2.07 0.84 6.16
CA TYR A 120 3.51 0.63 6.21
C TYR A 120 3.85 -0.84 6.01
N LEU A 121 5.01 -1.07 5.41
CA LEU A 121 5.72 -2.33 5.52
C LEU A 121 6.67 -2.26 6.72
N GLU A 122 6.44 -3.11 7.72
CA GLU A 122 7.28 -3.20 8.92
C GLU A 122 8.11 -4.49 8.90
N GLY A 123 9.42 -4.35 8.99
CA GLY A 123 10.38 -5.44 9.10
C GLY A 123 10.85 -5.59 10.55
N SER A 124 10.82 -6.83 11.04
CA SER A 124 11.22 -7.17 12.40
C SER A 124 12.23 -8.33 12.44
N TYR A 125 13.19 -8.26 13.36
CA TYR A 125 14.14 -9.32 13.68
C TYR A 125 14.19 -9.55 15.19
N SER A 126 14.02 -10.80 15.63
CA SER A 126 13.94 -11.16 17.06
C SER A 126 12.96 -10.25 17.82
N ASP A 127 11.77 -10.06 17.25
CA ASP A 127 10.68 -9.20 17.74
C ASP A 127 11.00 -7.70 17.89
N ARG A 128 12.17 -7.24 17.43
CA ARG A 128 12.52 -5.83 17.34
C ARG A 128 12.20 -5.30 15.95
N VAL A 129 11.48 -4.18 15.88
CA VAL A 129 11.27 -3.45 14.63
C VAL A 129 12.60 -2.84 14.20
N ILE A 130 13.09 -3.23 13.03
CA ILE A 130 14.34 -2.74 12.45
C ILE A 130 14.10 -1.84 11.23
N PHE A 131 12.87 -1.86 10.71
CA PHE A 131 12.51 -1.18 9.48
C PHE A 131 11.01 -0.88 9.49
N ARG A 132 10.63 0.35 9.12
CA ARG A 132 9.26 0.73 8.82
C ARG A 132 9.28 1.71 7.65
N MET A 133 8.57 1.38 6.58
CA MET A 133 8.50 2.23 5.38
C MET A 133 7.07 2.38 4.93
N ASN A 134 6.66 3.62 4.64
CA ASN A 134 5.34 3.92 4.10
C ASN A 134 5.17 3.27 2.72
N ILE A 135 3.97 2.74 2.44
CA ILE A 135 3.69 2.02 1.19
C ILE A 135 3.82 2.92 -0.04
N ILE A 136 3.48 4.21 0.09
CA ILE A 136 3.61 5.20 -1.01
C ILE A 136 5.09 5.36 -1.37
N THR A 137 5.95 5.52 -0.36
CA THR A 137 7.40 5.60 -0.54
C THR A 137 7.95 4.33 -1.18
N LEU A 138 7.55 3.16 -0.68
CA LEU A 138 8.01 1.88 -1.20
C LEU A 138 7.64 1.69 -2.68
N LEU A 139 6.40 1.99 -3.05
CA LEU A 139 5.93 1.87 -4.43
C LEU A 139 6.59 2.90 -5.35
N LYS A 140 6.79 4.14 -4.87
CA LYS A 140 7.56 5.16 -5.59
C LYS A 140 8.98 4.67 -5.88
N LEU A 141 9.68 4.11 -4.88
CA LEU A 141 11.02 3.54 -5.05
C LEU A 141 11.00 2.39 -6.07
N ALA A 142 10.00 1.51 -6.02
CA ALA A 142 9.86 0.41 -6.98
C ALA A 142 9.71 0.92 -8.43
N ILE A 143 8.99 2.03 -8.63
CA ILE A 143 8.87 2.69 -9.95
C ILE A 143 10.18 3.34 -10.37
N SER A 144 10.90 3.99 -9.46
CA SER A 144 12.23 4.55 -9.76
C SER A 144 13.22 3.45 -10.17
N GLU A 145 13.17 2.29 -9.51
CA GLU A 145 13.99 1.13 -9.84
C GLU A 145 13.58 0.47 -11.16
N ASN A 146 12.29 0.40 -11.47
CA ASN A 146 11.77 -0.11 -12.73
C ASN A 146 10.54 0.68 -13.20
N PRO A 147 10.69 1.63 -14.14
CA PRO A 147 9.59 2.49 -14.59
C PRO A 147 8.36 1.72 -15.11
N TYR A 148 8.55 0.52 -15.68
CA TYR A 148 7.44 -0.33 -16.13
C TYR A 148 6.51 -0.76 -14.98
N PHE A 149 7.00 -0.78 -13.74
CA PHE A 149 6.19 -1.11 -12.57
C PHE A 149 5.00 -0.15 -12.39
N ARG A 150 5.10 1.09 -12.89
CA ARG A 150 4.01 2.05 -12.87
C ARG A 150 2.77 1.54 -13.61
N GLU A 151 2.94 1.05 -14.83
CA GLU A 151 1.81 0.52 -15.63
C GLU A 151 1.18 -0.69 -14.95
N CYS A 152 2.00 -1.53 -14.31
CA CYS A 152 1.49 -2.67 -13.55
C CYS A 152 0.65 -2.23 -12.35
N LEU A 153 1.09 -1.19 -11.62
CA LEU A 153 0.38 -0.64 -10.47
C LEU A 153 -0.94 0.01 -10.90
N GLU A 154 -0.92 0.79 -11.98
CA GLU A 154 -2.12 1.42 -12.56
C GLU A 154 -3.15 0.34 -12.92
N ARG A 155 -2.76 -0.67 -13.70
CA ARG A 155 -3.62 -1.81 -14.07
C ARG A 155 -4.15 -2.56 -12.85
N PHE A 156 -3.32 -2.78 -11.83
CA PHE A 156 -3.75 -3.43 -10.59
C PHE A 156 -4.79 -2.58 -9.84
N SER A 157 -4.63 -1.26 -9.84
CA SER A 157 -5.52 -0.35 -9.11
C SER A 157 -6.93 -0.25 -9.72
N GLU A 158 -7.08 -0.53 -11.01
CA GLU A 158 -8.38 -0.53 -11.71
C GLU A 158 -9.25 -1.73 -11.32
N GLU A 159 -8.66 -2.93 -11.29
CA GLU A 159 -9.35 -4.17 -10.92
C GLU A 159 -8.47 -5.02 -9.98
N PRO A 160 -8.33 -4.66 -8.69
CA PRO A 160 -7.34 -5.27 -7.79
C PRO A 160 -7.63 -6.72 -7.39
N PHE A 161 -8.88 -7.15 -7.56
CA PHE A 161 -9.32 -8.50 -7.22
C PHE A 161 -9.34 -9.46 -8.41
N LYS A 162 -9.02 -8.97 -9.61
CA LYS A 162 -8.91 -9.81 -10.80
C LYS A 162 -7.63 -10.62 -10.72
N GLU A 163 -7.75 -11.94 -10.74
CA GLU A 163 -6.61 -12.86 -10.59
C GLU A 163 -5.46 -12.54 -11.56
N SER A 164 -5.78 -12.23 -12.83
CA SER A 164 -4.77 -11.85 -13.81
C SER A 164 -3.97 -10.61 -13.41
N ASN A 165 -4.60 -9.64 -12.74
CA ASN A 165 -3.94 -8.42 -12.29
C ASN A 165 -3.09 -8.67 -11.04
N ILE A 166 -3.54 -9.55 -10.14
CA ILE A 166 -2.76 -10.00 -8.98
C ILE A 166 -1.47 -10.71 -9.44
N ILE A 167 -1.59 -11.64 -10.40
CA ILE A 167 -0.45 -12.34 -10.99
C ILE A 167 0.49 -11.37 -11.70
N HIS A 168 -0.06 -10.41 -12.44
CA HIS A 168 0.72 -9.43 -13.18
C HIS A 168 1.53 -8.50 -12.25
N ILE A 169 0.91 -7.90 -11.22
CA ILE A 169 1.63 -7.02 -10.29
C ILE A 169 2.72 -7.76 -9.49
N ALA A 170 2.45 -9.02 -9.13
CA ALA A 170 3.45 -9.84 -8.44
C ALA A 170 4.60 -10.24 -9.39
N SER A 171 4.34 -10.42 -10.69
CA SER A 171 5.38 -10.60 -11.71
C SER A 171 6.21 -9.32 -11.93
N CYS A 172 5.57 -8.14 -11.93
CA CYS A 172 6.30 -6.87 -12.03
C CYS A 172 7.16 -6.62 -10.78
N SER A 173 6.66 -6.99 -9.60
CA SER A 173 7.42 -6.94 -8.35
C SER A 173 8.68 -7.82 -8.41
N LEU A 174 8.60 -9.01 -9.01
CA LEU A 174 9.77 -9.84 -9.30
C LEU A 174 10.77 -9.13 -10.20
N GLY A 175 10.29 -8.46 -11.25
CA GLY A 175 11.13 -7.66 -12.13
C GLY A 175 11.93 -6.60 -11.36
N VAL A 176 11.30 -5.89 -10.42
CA VAL A 176 11.99 -4.94 -9.53
C VAL A 176 13.05 -5.64 -8.69
N LEU A 177 12.68 -6.73 -8.01
CA LEU A 177 13.58 -7.47 -7.10
C LEU A 177 14.76 -8.12 -7.83
N SER A 178 14.60 -8.49 -9.11
CA SER A 178 15.62 -9.19 -9.89
C SER A 178 16.93 -8.40 -9.99
N LYS A 179 16.87 -7.07 -10.02
CA LYS A 179 18.03 -6.17 -10.03
C LYS A 179 18.86 -6.26 -8.75
N HIS A 180 18.22 -6.64 -7.65
CA HIS A 180 18.80 -6.74 -6.31
C HIS A 180 18.92 -8.19 -5.82
N ARG A 181 18.96 -9.14 -6.75
CA ARG A 181 18.96 -10.58 -6.46
C ARG A 181 20.01 -11.00 -5.44
N ILE A 182 21.24 -10.47 -5.55
CA ILE A 182 22.35 -10.82 -4.64
C ILE A 182 21.99 -10.46 -3.20
N ILE A 183 21.44 -9.27 -2.97
CA ILE A 183 21.00 -8.81 -1.65
C ILE A 183 19.87 -9.69 -1.14
N TYR A 184 18.91 -10.03 -2.01
CA TYR A 184 17.80 -10.90 -1.65
C TYR A 184 18.26 -12.30 -1.23
N ASP A 185 19.19 -12.90 -1.98
CA ASP A 185 19.78 -14.20 -1.69
C ASP A 185 20.48 -14.19 -0.31
N ILE A 186 21.21 -13.11 0.01
CA ILE A 186 21.90 -12.96 1.31
C ILE A 186 20.91 -12.82 2.48
N LEU A 187 19.87 -11.99 2.34
CA LEU A 187 19.00 -11.60 3.46
C LEU A 187 17.83 -12.56 3.71
N PHE A 188 17.32 -13.23 2.68
CA PHE A 188 16.03 -13.92 2.79
C PHE A 188 16.06 -15.42 2.56
N ASN A 189 16.96 -15.91 1.68
CA ASN A 189 17.42 -17.30 1.49
C ASN A 189 17.80 -17.52 0.03
N ARG A 190 16.79 -17.37 -0.84
CA ARG A 190 16.88 -17.61 -2.27
C ARG A 190 15.85 -16.75 -2.98
N TYR A 191 16.29 -16.04 -4.00
CA TYR A 191 15.49 -15.29 -4.93
C TYR A 191 14.46 -16.20 -5.60
N PRO A 192 13.15 -15.87 -5.51
CA PRO A 192 12.10 -16.64 -6.15
C PRO A 192 12.27 -16.64 -7.66
N LYS A 193 12.36 -17.83 -8.26
CA LYS A 193 12.59 -17.99 -9.72
C LYS A 193 11.36 -17.69 -10.57
N ASN A 194 10.19 -17.78 -9.97
CA ASN A 194 8.91 -17.65 -10.65
C ASN A 194 7.83 -17.18 -9.68
N ILE A 195 6.67 -16.83 -10.24
CA ILE A 195 5.53 -16.32 -9.50
C ILE A 195 4.98 -17.32 -8.46
N ILE A 196 5.05 -18.62 -8.73
CA ILE A 196 4.57 -19.66 -7.82
C ILE A 196 5.40 -19.65 -6.53
N GLU A 197 6.72 -19.47 -6.65
CA GLU A 197 7.61 -19.34 -5.49
C GLU A 197 7.27 -18.07 -4.68
N VAL A 198 7.04 -16.91 -5.33
CA VAL A 198 6.62 -15.67 -4.65
C VAL A 198 5.35 -15.88 -3.84
N LEU A 199 4.33 -16.44 -4.47
CA LEU A 199 3.02 -16.65 -3.84
C LEU A 199 3.09 -17.66 -2.70
N ARG A 200 4.00 -18.66 -2.74
CA ARG A 200 4.27 -19.56 -1.61
C ARG A 200 4.90 -18.85 -0.42
N HIS A 201 5.72 -17.82 -0.67
CA HIS A 201 6.35 -17.04 0.38
C HIS A 201 5.43 -16.02 1.04
N ILE A 202 4.31 -15.66 0.39
CA ILE A 202 3.33 -14.71 0.91
C ILE A 202 2.16 -15.50 1.51
N PRO A 203 2.07 -15.66 2.84
CA PRO A 203 1.08 -16.54 3.47
C PRO A 203 -0.36 -16.22 3.06
N VAL A 204 -0.66 -14.92 2.89
CA VAL A 204 -1.99 -14.41 2.54
C VAL A 204 -2.41 -14.79 1.11
N LEU A 205 -1.46 -15.00 0.20
CA LEU A 205 -1.74 -15.31 -1.21
C LEU A 205 -1.71 -16.81 -1.52
N ARG A 206 -1.36 -17.66 -0.55
CA ARG A 206 -1.32 -19.13 -0.75
C ARG A 206 -2.68 -19.70 -1.17
N ASN A 207 -3.77 -19.12 -0.68
CA ASN A 207 -5.13 -19.57 -1.00
C ASN A 207 -5.57 -19.24 -2.44
N ILE A 208 -4.85 -18.35 -3.13
CA ILE A 208 -5.11 -18.05 -4.55
C ILE A 208 -4.58 -19.19 -5.44
N LEU A 209 -3.59 -19.96 -4.97
CA LEU A 209 -2.95 -21.04 -5.72
C LEU A 209 -3.55 -22.44 -5.49
N ILE A 210 -4.37 -22.60 -4.46
CA ILE A 210 -5.01 -23.89 -4.14
C ILE A 210 -6.46 -23.76 -4.58
N PRO A 211 -6.93 -24.49 -5.60
CA PRO A 211 -8.36 -24.64 -5.80
C PRO A 211 -8.91 -25.18 -4.48
N LEU A 212 -9.77 -24.41 -3.80
CA LEU A 212 -10.47 -24.90 -2.63
C LEU A 212 -11.14 -26.22 -3.04
N PRO A 213 -10.80 -27.38 -2.44
CA PRO A 213 -11.67 -28.53 -2.60
C PRO A 213 -13.03 -28.10 -2.06
N HIS A 214 -14.06 -28.28 -2.89
CA HIS A 214 -15.46 -28.04 -2.56
C HIS A 214 -15.73 -28.37 -1.10
N TYR A 215 -16.01 -27.36 -0.27
CA TYR A 215 -16.72 -27.58 0.98
C TYR A 215 -18.17 -27.89 0.61
N LYS A 216 -18.46 -29.18 0.41
CA LYS A 216 -19.76 -29.75 0.75
C LYS A 216 -19.72 -30.03 2.25
N GLY A 217 -20.61 -29.37 2.99
CA GLY A 217 -20.82 -29.52 4.42
C GLY A 217 -21.85 -28.52 4.87
#